data_AF-A0A239PKQ7-F1
#
_entry.id   AF-A0A239PKQ7-F1
#
_cell.length_a   1.000
_cell.length_b   1.000
_cell.length_c   1.000
_cell.angle_alpha   90.00
_cell.angle_beta   90.00
_cell.angle_gamma   90.00
#
_symmetry.space_group_name_H-M   'P 1'
#
loop_
_entity.id
_entity.type
_entity.pdbx_description
1 polymer ?
#
loop_
_entity_poly.entity_id
_entity_poly.type
_entity_poly.pdbx_seq_one_letter_code
_entity_poly.pdbx_strand_id
1 'polypeptide(L)'
;MSARARLPGIGLVVAALALAGCASRPETPWGAQRSITVPYNPYDYDPDELFAVAQTHCEAYGLRAQYVDETIDPNSVRWRYRHFDCV
;
A
#
# COMPACT_ATOMS: atom_id res chain seq x y z
N MET A 1 60.10 20.55 -36.98
CA MET A 1 58.93 21.42 -36.78
C MET A 1 57.69 20.56 -36.62
N SER A 2 56.74 20.98 -35.79
CA SER A 2 55.47 20.33 -35.39
C SER A 2 55.54 19.31 -34.25
N ALA A 3 55.62 19.84 -33.03
CA ALA A 3 55.08 19.21 -31.83
C ALA A 3 53.57 19.55 -31.73
N ARG A 4 52.74 18.54 -31.42
CA ARG A 4 51.34 18.65 -30.94
C ARG A 4 51.28 17.76 -29.68
N ALA A 5 51.42 18.28 -28.47
CA ALA A 5 50.45 19.01 -27.66
C ALA A 5 49.21 18.19 -27.27
N ARG A 6 48.99 18.08 -25.95
CA ARG A 6 47.71 17.97 -25.21
C ARG A 6 47.10 16.55 -25.12
N LEU A 7 46.57 16.05 -24.00
CA LEU A 7 45.99 16.66 -22.79
C LEU A 7 46.19 15.78 -21.53
N PRO A 8 46.12 16.39 -20.33
CA PRO A 8 46.32 15.75 -19.03
C PRO A 8 45.17 14.86 -18.57
N GLY A 9 45.57 13.82 -17.83
CA GLY A 9 44.90 13.24 -16.66
C GLY A 9 43.38 13.38 -16.58
N ILE A 10 42.72 12.31 -17.00
CA ILE A 10 41.30 12.01 -16.78
C ILE A 10 41.07 11.90 -15.26
N GLY A 11 40.97 13.03 -14.59
CA GLY A 11 40.16 13.18 -13.39
C GLY A 11 38.71 13.39 -13.81
N LEU A 12 37.77 12.97 -12.95
CA LEU A 12 36.31 13.00 -13.14
C LEU A 12 35.71 11.96 -14.09
N VAL A 13 35.70 10.66 -13.74
CA VAL A 13 34.54 9.79 -14.07
C VAL A 13 34.39 8.64 -13.05
N VAL A 14 34.37 8.90 -11.74
CA VAL A 14 33.99 7.86 -10.75
C VAL A 14 33.12 8.47 -9.65
N ALA A 15 31.98 9.05 -10.02
CA ALA A 15 31.00 9.54 -9.03
C ALA A 15 29.56 9.56 -9.57
N ALA A 16 29.21 8.68 -10.51
CA ALA A 16 27.88 8.71 -11.15
C ALA A 16 27.13 7.37 -11.15
N LEU A 17 27.59 6.33 -10.44
CA LEU A 17 26.97 5.00 -10.46
C LEU A 17 26.29 4.57 -9.15
N ALA A 18 26.21 5.43 -8.14
CA ALA A 18 25.63 5.08 -6.83
C ALA A 18 24.11 5.37 -6.68
N LEU A 19 23.39 5.62 -7.78
CA LEU A 19 21.93 5.86 -7.76
C LEU A 19 21.12 4.77 -8.49
N ALA A 20 21.77 3.75 -9.04
CA ALA A 20 21.10 2.58 -9.60
C ALA A 20 20.81 1.57 -8.47
N GLY A 21 19.79 1.84 -7.67
CA GLY A 21 19.50 0.98 -6.53
C GLY A 21 18.17 1.13 -5.81
N CYS A 22 17.27 2.04 -6.22
CA CYS A 22 15.85 1.83 -5.91
C CYS A 22 15.33 0.77 -6.88
N ALA A 23 15.73 -0.48 -6.65
CA ALA A 23 14.96 -1.62 -7.11
C ALA A 23 13.60 -1.50 -6.42
N SER A 24 12.67 -0.80 -7.08
CA SER A 24 11.25 -0.99 -6.93
C SER A 24 11.03 -2.49 -7.11
N ARG A 25 11.00 -3.20 -5.99
CA ARG A 25 10.50 -4.58 -5.98
C ARG A 25 9.13 -4.48 -6.65
N PRO A 26 8.86 -5.25 -7.71
CA PRO A 26 7.48 -5.45 -8.09
C PRO A 26 6.84 -6.12 -6.88
N GLU A 27 6.16 -5.32 -6.06
CA GLU A 27 5.17 -5.83 -5.14
C GLU A 27 4.25 -6.64 -6.04
N THR A 28 4.34 -7.96 -5.91
CA THR A 28 3.44 -8.87 -6.62
C THR A 28 2.03 -8.32 -6.44
N PRO A 29 1.19 -8.22 -7.48
CA PRO A 29 -0.20 -7.80 -7.32
C PRO A 29 -0.98 -8.71 -6.34
N TRP A 30 -0.36 -9.82 -5.95
CA TRP A 30 -0.82 -10.90 -5.08
C TRP A 30 -0.27 -10.81 -3.66
N GLY A 31 0.26 -9.65 -3.27
CA GLY A 31 0.23 -9.17 -1.88
C GLY A 31 -1.12 -8.54 -1.53
N ALA A 32 -2.17 -8.94 -2.26
CA ALA A 32 -3.53 -8.41 -2.21
C ALA A 32 -3.96 -8.23 -0.76
N GLN A 33 -4.42 -7.02 -0.46
CA GLN A 33 -4.91 -6.61 0.83
C GLN A 33 -5.94 -7.63 1.33
N ARG A 34 -5.50 -8.54 2.22
CA ARG A 34 -6.27 -9.73 2.62
C ARG A 34 -7.43 -9.40 3.55
N SER A 35 -7.49 -8.17 4.03
CA SER A 35 -8.47 -7.74 5.01
C SER A 35 -8.71 -6.24 4.94
N ILE A 36 -9.92 -5.81 5.28
CA ILE A 36 -10.31 -4.42 5.50
C ILE A 36 -10.95 -4.27 6.88
N THR A 37 -10.64 -3.15 7.54
CA THR A 37 -11.33 -2.73 8.77
C THR A 37 -12.11 -1.46 8.50
N VAL A 38 -13.40 -1.48 8.82
CA VAL A 38 -14.31 -0.35 8.64
C VAL A 38 -14.65 0.25 10.00
N PRO A 39 -14.12 1.43 10.35
CA PRO A 39 -14.56 2.16 11.53
C PRO A 39 -15.94 2.77 11.27
N TYR A 40 -16.85 2.64 12.23
CA TYR A 40 -18.21 3.17 12.10
C TYR A 40 -18.83 3.51 13.45
N ASN A 41 -19.88 4.34 13.39
CA ASN A 41 -20.77 4.60 14.52
C ASN A 41 -22.02 3.71 14.39
N PRO A 42 -22.32 2.82 15.36
CA PRO A 42 -23.47 1.92 15.27
C PRO A 42 -24.83 2.60 15.33
N TYR A 43 -24.88 3.91 15.64
CA TYR A 43 -26.11 4.70 15.60
C TYR A 43 -26.36 5.39 14.26
N ASP A 44 -25.34 5.48 13.41
CA ASP A 44 -25.37 6.23 12.15
C ASP A 44 -25.36 5.32 10.91
N TYR A 45 -24.98 4.04 11.05
CA TYR A 45 -24.75 3.14 9.92
C TYR A 45 -25.33 1.74 10.15
N ASP A 46 -25.93 1.19 9.10
CA ASP A 46 -26.47 -0.16 9.12
C ASP A 46 -25.40 -1.22 8.79
N PRO A 47 -25.51 -2.43 9.36
CA PRO A 47 -24.59 -3.54 9.09
C PRO A 47 -24.37 -3.85 7.61
N ASP A 48 -25.41 -3.76 6.80
CA ASP A 48 -25.39 -4.10 5.38
C ASP A 48 -24.66 -3.04 4.55
N GLU A 49 -24.73 -1.78 4.94
CA GLU A 49 -23.97 -0.69 4.31
C GLU A 49 -22.47 -0.90 4.52
N LEU A 50 -22.07 -1.30 5.72
CA LEU A 50 -20.67 -1.61 6.05
C LEU A 50 -20.17 -2.81 5.24
N PHE A 51 -21.03 -3.83 5.05
CA PHE A 51 -20.71 -4.95 4.18
C PHE A 51 -20.56 -4.52 2.73
N ALA A 52 -21.43 -3.66 2.21
CA ALA A 52 -21.32 -3.15 0.84
C ALA A 52 -20.02 -2.36 0.62
N VAL A 53 -19.58 -1.58 1.61
CA VAL A 53 -18.28 -0.89 1.58
C VAL A 53 -17.13 -1.89 1.52
N ALA A 54 -17.14 -2.90 2.40
CA ALA A 54 -16.11 -3.94 2.41
C ALA A 54 -16.10 -4.75 1.11
N GLN A 55 -17.28 -5.09 0.59
CA GLN A 55 -17.46 -5.82 -0.67
C GLN A 55 -16.89 -5.03 -1.85
N THR A 56 -17.21 -3.73 -1.95
CA THR A 56 -16.65 -2.85 -2.99
C THR A 56 -15.12 -2.80 -2.92
N HIS A 57 -14.55 -2.79 -1.71
CA HIS A 57 -13.10 -2.83 -1.53
C HIS A 57 -12.50 -4.15 -2.03
N CYS A 58 -13.04 -5.30 -1.61
CA CYS A 58 -12.51 -6.61 -2.01
C CYS A 58 -12.70 -6.89 -3.52
N GLU A 59 -13.79 -6.40 -4.12
CA GLU A 59 -14.07 -6.55 -5.56
C GLU A 59 -13.02 -5.85 -6.43
N ALA A 60 -12.42 -4.76 -5.96
CA ALA A 60 -11.31 -4.09 -6.65
C ALA A 60 -10.09 -5.01 -6.85
N TYR A 61 -9.99 -6.09 -6.08
CA TYR A 61 -8.96 -7.12 -6.16
C TYR A 61 -9.48 -8.45 -6.75
N GLY A 62 -10.73 -8.50 -7.21
CA GLY A 62 -11.37 -9.73 -7.70
C GLY A 62 -11.71 -10.74 -6.61
N LEU A 63 -11.81 -10.28 -5.36
CA LEU A 63 -12.11 -11.08 -4.16
C LEU A 63 -13.50 -10.73 -3.62
N ARG A 64 -13.99 -11.49 -2.64
CA ARG A 64 -15.24 -11.24 -1.92
C ARG A 64 -14.97 -10.87 -0.48
N ALA A 65 -15.81 -9.98 0.08
CA ALA A 65 -15.75 -9.69 1.50
C ALA A 65 -16.39 -10.82 2.32
N GLN A 66 -15.71 -11.23 3.37
CA GLN A 66 -16.20 -12.14 4.40
C GLN A 66 -16.07 -11.45 5.75
N TYR A 67 -17.19 -11.32 6.49
CA TYR A 67 -17.14 -10.79 7.84
C TYR A 67 -16.37 -11.72 8.77
N VAL A 68 -15.50 -11.15 9.59
CA VAL A 68 -14.68 -11.86 10.58
C VAL A 68 -15.21 -11.60 11.97
N ASP A 69 -15.07 -10.37 12.44
CA ASP A 69 -15.45 -9.95 13.79
C ASP A 69 -15.64 -8.42 13.89
N GLU A 70 -15.99 -7.98 15.10
CA GLU A 70 -16.22 -6.58 15.43
C GLU A 70 -15.57 -6.26 16.78
N THR A 71 -14.81 -5.17 16.82
CA THR A 71 -14.17 -4.64 18.02
C THR A 71 -14.84 -3.34 18.45
N ILE A 72 -15.20 -3.24 19.73
CA ILE A 72 -15.70 -2.00 20.33
C ILE A 72 -14.51 -1.15 20.80
N ASP A 73 -14.49 0.15 20.48
CA ASP A 73 -13.46 1.05 20.98
C ASP A 73 -13.57 1.17 22.53
N PRO A 74 -12.57 0.76 23.31
CA PRO A 74 -12.64 0.86 24.77
C PRO A 74 -12.64 2.31 25.27
N ASN A 75 -12.19 3.26 24.46
CA ASN A 75 -12.13 4.68 24.80
C ASN A 75 -13.35 5.45 24.28
N SER A 76 -14.25 4.80 23.53
CA SER A 76 -15.42 5.44 22.95
C SER A 76 -16.61 4.50 22.85
N VAL A 77 -17.70 4.84 23.52
CA VAL A 77 -18.99 4.13 23.34
C VAL A 77 -19.62 4.37 21.95
N ARG A 78 -19.08 5.31 21.18
CA ARG A 78 -19.61 5.73 19.88
C ARG A 78 -18.94 5.00 18.71
N TRP A 79 -17.69 4.57 18.85
CA TRP A 79 -16.93 4.01 17.73
C TRP A 79 -16.79 2.50 17.84
N ARG A 80 -16.94 1.83 16.71
CA ARG A 80 -16.71 0.40 16.54
C ARG A 80 -15.92 0.15 15.27
N TYR A 81 -15.29 -1.01 15.20
CA TYR A 81 -14.49 -1.45 14.06
C TYR A 81 -15.00 -2.80 13.62
N ARG A 82 -15.43 -2.92 12.36
CA ARG A 82 -15.71 -4.22 11.75
C ARG A 82 -14.58 -4.67 10.88
N HIS A 83 -14.25 -5.95 10.99
CA HIS A 83 -13.17 -6.56 10.25
C HIS A 83 -13.74 -7.54 9.23
N PHE A 84 -13.18 -7.49 8.03
CA PHE A 84 -13.54 -8.36 6.92
C PHE A 84 -12.28 -8.90 6.28
N ASP A 85 -12.32 -10.16 5.86
CA ASP A 85 -11.32 -10.76 4.99
C ASP A 85 -11.76 -10.64 3.53
N CYS A 86 -10.79 -10.48 2.63
CA CYS A 86 -11.00 -10.55 1.19
C CYS A 86 -10.54 -11.94 0.71
N VAL A 87 -11.50 -12.77 0.27
CA VAL A 87 -11.30 -14.19 -0.08
C VAL A 87 -11.81 -14.55 -1.46
#